data_AF-A0A4Z1KQQ3-F1
#
_entry.id   AF-A0A4Z1KQQ3-F1
#
_cell.length_a   1.000
_cell.length_b   1.000
_cell.length_c   1.000
_cell.angle_alpha   90.00
_cell.angle_beta   90.00
_cell.angle_gamma   90.00
#
_symmetry.space_group_name_H-M   'P 1'
#
loop_
_entity.id
_entity.type
_entity.pdbx_description
1 polymer ?
#
loop_
_entity_poly.entity_id
_entity_poly.type
_entity_poly.pdbx_seq_one_letter_code
_entity_poly.pdbx_strand_id
1 'polypeptide(L)'
;MSSRKYIKPSSSSTKPRGSNSATRDIEEGDYELKIQKIRVTVHTTGKFFPSDTRSGNHASIYLLTSNNASVRLNMAKLSADATMGTYQTIYCSYQDTNSSLKDFDLKATGRGLTVGHVLGLVEEKNRDKYKLARSGLGCRHWVRTIINDLHEAGYISSSSPLSTEDALNALKYNYSKGKNPEREDIDPGTFVSDIPKKVKKIKKTDTTGTGSESHRSTGSGSEGGRRR
;
A
#
# COMPACT_ATOMS: atom_id res chain seq x y z
N MET A 1 14.49 14.12 -75.83
CA MET A 1 13.75 14.22 -74.56
C MET A 1 13.71 12.84 -73.92
N SER A 2 14.51 12.61 -72.87
CA SER A 2 14.70 11.29 -72.25
C SER A 2 14.37 11.38 -70.76
N SER A 3 13.24 10.78 -70.37
CA SER A 3 12.70 10.81 -69.01
C SER A 3 13.41 9.80 -68.12
N ARG A 4 14.27 10.28 -67.20
CA ARG A 4 14.78 9.46 -66.09
C ARG A 4 13.78 9.48 -64.94
N LYS A 5 13.15 8.33 -64.69
CA LYS A 5 12.33 8.07 -63.49
C LYS A 5 13.25 8.00 -62.27
N TYR A 6 13.03 8.89 -61.30
CA TYR A 6 13.71 8.88 -60.01
C TYR A 6 13.03 7.86 -59.09
N ILE A 7 13.71 6.75 -58.78
CA ILE A 7 13.25 5.74 -57.83
C ILE A 7 13.64 6.22 -56.43
N LYS A 8 12.64 6.51 -55.58
CA LYS A 8 12.88 6.79 -54.15
C LYS A 8 13.36 5.51 -53.45
N PRO A 9 14.44 5.55 -52.66
CA PRO A 9 14.80 4.42 -51.82
C PRO A 9 13.75 4.26 -50.70
N SER A 10 13.16 3.07 -50.65
CA SER A 10 12.33 2.60 -49.54
C SER A 10 13.20 2.48 -48.28
N SER A 11 13.06 3.41 -47.34
CA SER A 11 13.65 3.28 -46.01
C SER A 11 12.74 2.38 -45.17
N SER A 12 12.86 1.06 -45.34
CA SER A 12 12.37 0.11 -44.36
C SER A 12 13.21 0.23 -43.09
N SER A 13 12.81 1.14 -42.21
CA SER A 13 13.32 1.20 -40.84
C SER A 13 12.80 -0.01 -40.09
N THR A 14 13.58 -1.09 -40.12
CA THR A 14 13.41 -2.23 -39.22
C THR A 14 13.75 -1.73 -37.82
N LYS A 15 12.72 -1.43 -37.01
CA LYS A 15 12.85 -1.13 -35.58
C LYS A 15 13.70 -2.23 -34.91
N PRO A 16 14.77 -1.90 -34.17
CA PRO A 16 15.48 -2.90 -33.37
C PRO A 16 14.53 -3.50 -32.35
N ARG A 17 14.44 -4.83 -32.38
CA ARG A 17 13.72 -5.67 -31.42
C ARG A 17 14.52 -5.63 -30.10
N GLY A 18 13.89 -5.17 -29.02
CA GLY A 18 14.40 -5.33 -27.64
C GLY A 18 14.97 -4.08 -26.97
N SER A 19 14.19 -3.00 -26.84
CA SER A 19 14.41 -2.10 -25.69
C SER A 19 13.89 -2.84 -24.47
N ASN A 20 14.77 -3.57 -23.78
CA ASN A 20 14.44 -4.14 -22.47
C ASN A 20 14.28 -2.98 -21.51
N SER A 21 13.04 -2.55 -21.31
CA SER A 21 12.69 -1.56 -20.28
C SER A 21 13.21 -2.06 -18.94
N ALA A 22 13.89 -1.19 -18.19
CA ALA A 22 14.41 -1.51 -16.85
C ALA A 22 13.29 -1.81 -15.83
N THR A 23 12.05 -1.51 -16.20
CA THR A 23 10.85 -1.80 -15.42
C THR A 23 9.77 -2.44 -16.28
N ARG A 24 8.99 -3.35 -15.71
CA ARG A 24 7.78 -3.94 -16.32
C ARG A 24 6.74 -4.25 -15.24
N ASP A 25 5.52 -4.56 -15.67
CA ASP A 25 4.51 -5.11 -14.77
C ASP A 25 4.98 -6.46 -14.21
N ILE A 26 4.46 -6.82 -13.04
CA ILE A 26 4.76 -8.10 -12.40
C ILE A 26 4.11 -9.22 -13.19
N GLU A 27 4.86 -10.29 -13.42
CA GLU A 27 4.43 -11.51 -14.10
C GLU A 27 4.33 -12.67 -13.10
N GLU A 28 3.66 -13.76 -13.47
CA GLU A 28 3.40 -14.92 -12.58
C GLU A 28 4.69 -15.46 -11.93
N GLY A 29 5.78 -15.56 -12.69
CA GLY A 29 7.07 -16.04 -12.18
C GLY A 29 7.73 -15.12 -11.14
N ASP A 30 7.36 -13.84 -11.08
CA ASP A 30 7.93 -12.90 -10.11
C ASP A 30 7.40 -13.14 -8.69
N TYR A 31 6.20 -13.71 -8.54
CA TYR A 31 5.59 -13.99 -7.24
C TYR A 31 6.42 -14.98 -6.42
N GLU A 32 7.16 -15.87 -7.09
CA GLU A 32 8.02 -16.89 -6.49
C GLU A 32 9.43 -16.36 -6.13
N LEU A 33 9.75 -15.12 -6.52
CA LEU A 33 11.07 -14.55 -6.23
C LEU A 33 11.26 -14.40 -4.72
N LYS A 34 12.34 -14.99 -4.21
CA LYS A 34 12.72 -14.90 -2.80
C LYS A 34 13.21 -13.50 -2.47
N ILE A 35 12.72 -12.96 -1.36
CA ILE A 35 13.09 -11.65 -0.86
C ILE A 35 14.29 -11.79 0.08
N GLN A 36 15.34 -11.02 -0.19
CA GLN A 36 16.53 -10.92 0.65
C GLN A 36 16.42 -9.75 1.64
N LYS A 37 15.88 -8.62 1.16
CA LYS A 37 15.71 -7.40 1.96
C LYS A 37 14.41 -6.69 1.60
N ILE A 38 13.80 -6.07 2.60
CA ILE A 38 12.69 -5.12 2.44
C ILE A 38 13.30 -3.73 2.64
N ARG A 39 13.41 -2.97 1.55
CA ARG A 39 14.01 -1.64 1.55
C ARG A 39 12.93 -0.58 1.56
N VAL A 40 12.97 0.32 2.53
CA VAL A 40 12.22 1.58 2.46
C VAL A 40 13.10 2.61 1.77
N THR A 41 12.61 3.20 0.68
CA THR A 41 13.33 4.22 -0.08
C THR A 41 12.60 5.55 0.01
N VAL A 42 13.35 6.60 0.37
CA VAL A 42 12.88 7.98 0.24
C VAL A 42 13.48 8.57 -1.03
N HIS A 43 12.60 8.95 -1.96
CA HIS A 43 12.91 9.45 -3.28
C HIS A 43 12.89 10.98 -3.30
N THR A 44 13.74 11.56 -4.15
CA THR A 44 13.56 12.94 -4.59
C THR A 44 12.43 13.03 -5.61
N THR A 45 11.50 13.99 -5.44
CA THR A 45 10.56 14.40 -6.49
C THR A 45 11.01 15.69 -7.18
N GLY A 46 12.22 16.17 -6.84
CA GLY A 46 12.72 17.47 -7.27
C GLY A 46 12.13 18.61 -6.43
N LYS A 47 12.56 19.83 -6.77
CA LYS A 47 12.00 21.07 -6.21
C LYS A 47 10.69 21.40 -6.94
N PHE A 48 9.67 21.83 -6.21
CA PHE A 48 8.41 22.24 -6.84
C PHE A 48 8.54 23.63 -7.47
N PHE A 49 9.29 24.52 -6.82
CA PHE A 49 9.61 25.86 -7.31
C PHE A 49 11.12 26.11 -7.31
N PRO A 50 11.64 26.98 -8.20
CA PRO A 50 13.06 27.35 -8.22
C PRO A 50 13.55 27.93 -6.89
N SER A 51 12.68 28.65 -6.18
CA SER A 51 12.92 29.25 -4.86
C SER A 51 12.94 28.22 -3.73
N ASP A 52 12.49 26.99 -3.97
CA ASP A 52 12.46 25.97 -2.92
C ASP A 52 13.88 25.64 -2.48
N THR A 53 14.07 25.67 -1.17
CA THR A 53 15.32 25.25 -0.55
C THR A 53 15.37 23.74 -0.35
N ARG A 54 14.26 23.03 -0.54
CA ARG A 54 14.09 21.59 -0.23
C ARG A 54 13.51 20.83 -1.41
N SER A 55 13.84 19.54 -1.50
CA SER A 55 13.18 18.64 -2.45
C SER A 55 11.87 18.12 -1.87
N GLY A 56 10.85 17.96 -2.70
CA GLY A 56 9.74 17.09 -2.36
C GLY A 56 10.26 15.66 -2.18
N ASN A 57 9.67 14.93 -1.24
CA ASN A 57 10.05 13.56 -0.95
C ASN A 57 8.85 12.64 -1.16
N HIS A 58 9.13 11.49 -1.77
CA HIS A 58 8.16 10.41 -1.91
C HIS A 58 8.73 9.15 -1.29
N ALA A 59 7.90 8.33 -0.63
CA ALA A 59 8.35 7.08 -0.01
C ALA A 59 7.76 5.88 -0.75
N SER A 60 8.58 4.87 -1.00
CA SER A 60 8.13 3.58 -1.53
C SER A 60 8.88 2.42 -0.89
N ILE A 61 8.45 1.19 -1.18
CA ILE A 61 9.08 -0.03 -0.67
C ILE A 61 9.64 -0.81 -1.85
N TYR A 62 10.87 -1.28 -1.73
CA TYR A 62 11.51 -2.19 -2.67
C TYR A 62 11.74 -3.55 -2.01
N LEU A 63 11.19 -4.60 -2.59
CA LEU A 63 11.50 -5.98 -2.23
C LEU A 63 12.72 -6.39 -3.03
N LEU A 64 13.90 -6.43 -2.41
CA LEU A 64 15.14 -6.83 -3.08
C LEU A 64 15.18 -8.35 -3.16
N THR A 65 15.29 -8.87 -4.38
CA THR A 65 15.08 -10.29 -4.67
C THR A 65 16.38 -11.02 -4.99
N SER A 66 16.35 -12.34 -4.90
CA SER A 66 17.52 -13.22 -5.05
C SER A 66 18.18 -13.21 -6.43
N ASN A 67 17.51 -12.71 -7.46
CA ASN A 67 18.04 -12.59 -8.82
C ASN A 67 18.66 -11.21 -9.10
N ASN A 68 19.02 -10.45 -8.06
CA ASN A 68 19.54 -9.08 -8.16
C ASN A 68 18.58 -8.07 -8.80
N ALA A 69 17.27 -8.36 -8.79
CA ALA A 69 16.22 -7.44 -9.17
C ALA A 69 15.47 -6.92 -7.93
N SER A 70 14.44 -6.11 -8.14
CA SER A 70 13.52 -5.73 -7.09
C SER A 70 12.08 -5.61 -7.57
N VAL A 71 11.15 -5.71 -6.63
CA VAL A 71 9.75 -5.37 -6.86
C VAL A 71 9.40 -4.14 -6.05
N ARG A 72 8.97 -3.07 -6.73
CA ARG A 72 8.60 -1.81 -6.10
C ARG A 72 7.11 -1.81 -5.79
N LEU A 73 6.80 -1.60 -4.52
CA LEU A 73 5.48 -1.32 -3.99
C LEU A 73 5.35 0.19 -3.79
N ASN A 74 4.39 0.79 -4.47
CA ASN A 74 4.25 2.23 -4.53
C ASN A 74 2.81 2.66 -4.29
N MET A 75 2.61 3.75 -3.56
CA MET A 75 1.32 4.39 -3.38
C MET A 75 1.45 5.87 -3.75
N ALA A 76 0.94 6.23 -4.92
CA ALA A 76 1.12 7.57 -5.49
C ALA A 76 -0.21 8.22 -5.86
N LYS A 77 -0.18 9.55 -6.00
CA LYS A 77 -1.30 10.33 -6.53
C LYS A 77 -1.15 10.43 -8.05
N LEU A 78 -2.14 10.00 -8.83
CA LEU A 78 -2.07 10.07 -10.30
C LEU A 78 -2.29 11.48 -10.86
N SER A 79 -3.04 12.32 -10.14
CA SER A 79 -3.38 13.68 -10.57
C SER A 79 -3.64 14.59 -9.38
N ALA A 80 -3.67 15.92 -9.59
CA ALA A 80 -3.88 16.89 -8.52
C ALA A 80 -5.25 16.77 -7.83
N ASP A 81 -6.26 16.30 -8.55
CA ASP A 81 -7.65 16.12 -8.10
C ASP A 81 -7.95 14.71 -7.57
N ALA A 82 -7.08 13.72 -7.81
CA ALA A 82 -7.25 12.37 -7.30
C ALA A 82 -7.27 12.36 -5.77
N THR A 83 -8.35 11.85 -5.18
CA THR A 83 -8.47 11.69 -3.73
C THR A 83 -7.98 10.32 -3.26
N MET A 84 -8.09 9.31 -4.11
CA MET A 84 -7.56 7.97 -3.88
C MET A 84 -6.09 7.89 -4.30
N GLY A 85 -5.30 7.21 -3.49
CA GLY A 85 -3.98 6.76 -3.91
C GLY A 85 -4.11 5.63 -4.93
N THR A 86 -3.12 5.54 -5.82
CA THR A 86 -2.98 4.44 -6.77
C THR A 86 -1.86 3.55 -6.27
N TYR A 87 -2.24 2.33 -5.88
CA TYR A 87 -1.30 1.27 -5.58
C TYR A 87 -0.69 0.74 -6.88
N GLN A 88 0.63 0.62 -6.92
CA GLN A 88 1.35 0.09 -8.06
C GLN A 88 2.41 -0.91 -7.58
N THR A 89 2.53 -1.99 -8.34
CA THR A 89 3.52 -3.04 -8.13
C THR A 89 4.28 -3.22 -9.43
N ILE A 90 5.58 -2.90 -9.42
CA ILE A 90 6.39 -2.86 -10.64
C ILE A 90 7.65 -3.69 -10.43
N TYR A 91 7.92 -4.63 -11.33
CA TYR A 91 9.20 -5.30 -11.39
C TYR A 91 10.26 -4.33 -11.92
N CYS A 92 11.41 -4.30 -11.26
CA CYS A 92 12.56 -3.49 -11.60
C CYS A 92 13.77 -4.41 -11.78
N SER A 93 14.44 -4.39 -12.93
CA SER A 93 15.63 -5.20 -13.20
C SER A 93 16.90 -4.72 -12.45
N TYR A 94 16.71 -3.92 -11.41
CA TYR A 94 17.74 -3.27 -10.60
C TYR A 94 17.31 -3.27 -9.14
N GLN A 95 18.27 -3.15 -8.22
CA GLN A 95 18.00 -2.97 -6.78
C GLN A 95 18.07 -1.50 -6.33
N ASP A 96 18.88 -0.71 -7.02
CA ASP A 96 19.13 0.69 -6.68
C ASP A 96 18.46 1.63 -7.69
N THR A 97 17.69 2.59 -7.19
CA THR A 97 17.05 3.62 -8.01
C THR A 97 17.85 4.91 -8.00
N ASN A 98 17.99 5.54 -9.17
CA ASN A 98 18.67 6.84 -9.32
C ASN A 98 17.97 8.00 -8.60
N SER A 99 16.73 7.80 -8.16
CA SER A 99 15.95 8.78 -7.41
C SER A 99 16.11 8.67 -5.88
N SER A 100 16.84 7.66 -5.40
CA SER A 100 17.04 7.45 -3.96
C SER A 100 17.83 8.59 -3.34
N LEU A 101 17.29 9.17 -2.27
CA LEU A 101 18.02 10.05 -1.36
C LEU A 101 18.49 9.29 -0.12
N LYS A 102 17.70 8.30 0.31
CA LYS A 102 18.01 7.48 1.46
C LYS A 102 17.29 6.14 1.38
N ASP A 103 18.02 5.08 1.70
CA ASP A 103 17.54 3.70 1.76
C ASP A 103 17.71 3.13 3.17
N PHE A 104 16.71 2.36 3.59
CA PHE A 104 16.64 1.69 4.89
C PHE A 104 16.35 0.21 4.67
N ASP A 105 17.40 -0.61 4.75
CA ASP A 105 17.35 -2.03 4.45
C ASP A 105 16.99 -2.84 5.70
N LEU A 106 15.78 -3.41 5.70
CA LEU A 106 15.37 -4.40 6.69
C LEU A 106 15.65 -5.80 6.14
N LYS A 107 16.30 -6.65 6.94
CA LYS A 107 16.57 -8.03 6.52
C LYS A 107 15.26 -8.82 6.49
N ALA A 108 14.96 -9.45 5.36
CA ALA A 108 13.80 -10.34 5.25
C ALA A 108 13.98 -11.60 6.12
N THR A 109 12.87 -12.20 6.54
CA THR A 109 12.90 -13.47 7.28
C THR A 109 13.50 -14.59 6.42
N GLY A 110 14.37 -15.41 7.00
CA GLY A 110 15.03 -16.53 6.31
C GLY A 110 14.10 -17.70 5.94
N ARG A 111 12.80 -17.60 6.25
CA ARG A 111 11.78 -18.66 6.09
C ARG A 111 11.23 -18.76 4.66
N GLY A 112 12.05 -18.46 3.66
CA GLY A 112 11.63 -18.52 2.24
C GLY A 112 10.58 -17.49 1.86
N LEU A 113 10.60 -16.29 2.46
CA LEU A 113 9.68 -15.21 2.10
C LEU A 113 9.81 -14.86 0.61
N THR A 114 8.67 -14.76 -0.07
CA THR A 114 8.59 -14.44 -1.51
C THR A 114 7.82 -13.14 -1.75
N VAL A 115 7.92 -12.60 -2.97
CA VAL A 115 7.12 -11.45 -3.42
C VAL A 115 5.62 -11.72 -3.23
N GLY A 116 5.15 -12.91 -3.60
CA GLY A 116 3.73 -13.27 -3.50
C GLY A 116 3.19 -13.22 -2.08
N HIS A 117 3.98 -13.64 -1.08
CA HIS A 117 3.59 -13.50 0.33
C HIS A 117 3.36 -12.04 0.73
N VAL A 118 4.23 -11.13 0.31
CA VAL A 118 4.11 -9.70 0.62
C VAL A 118 2.92 -9.06 -0.10
N LEU A 119 2.74 -9.36 -1.39
CA LEU A 119 1.60 -8.83 -2.16
C LEU A 119 0.27 -9.37 -1.64
N GLY A 120 0.21 -10.66 -1.30
CA GLY A 120 -0.96 -11.28 -0.69
C GLY A 120 -1.35 -10.62 0.64
N LEU A 121 -0.36 -10.31 1.50
CA LEU A 121 -0.62 -9.60 2.76
C LEU A 121 -1.20 -8.19 2.53
N VAL A 122 -0.67 -7.47 1.53
CA VAL A 122 -1.16 -6.14 1.16
C VAL A 122 -2.63 -6.20 0.72
N GLU A 123 -2.98 -7.19 -0.10
CA GLU A 123 -4.35 -7.41 -0.58
C GLU A 123 -5.28 -7.85 0.56
N GLU A 124 -4.87 -8.83 1.36
CA GLU A 124 -5.64 -9.35 2.51
C GLU A 124 -6.02 -8.23 3.49
N LYS A 125 -5.05 -7.35 3.81
CA LYS A 125 -5.27 -6.19 4.68
C LYS A 125 -5.87 -4.98 3.96
N ASN A 126 -6.28 -5.11 2.68
CA ASN A 126 -6.87 -4.05 1.85
C ASN A 126 -6.01 -2.76 1.81
N ARG A 127 -4.68 -2.90 1.81
CA ARG A 127 -3.76 -1.75 1.84
C ARG A 127 -3.61 -1.09 0.47
N ASP A 128 -4.08 -1.72 -0.59
CA ASP A 128 -4.29 -1.13 -1.91
C ASP A 128 -5.36 -0.02 -1.90
N LYS A 129 -6.36 -0.13 -1.00
CA LYS A 129 -7.48 0.82 -0.87
C LYS A 129 -7.16 1.93 0.11
N TYR A 130 -6.29 2.84 -0.31
CA TYR A 130 -5.82 3.94 0.52
C TYR A 130 -6.20 5.31 -0.05
N LYS A 131 -6.83 6.14 0.77
CA LYS A 131 -7.09 7.54 0.48
C LYS A 131 -5.92 8.37 0.98
N LEU A 132 -5.26 9.11 0.09
CA LEU A 132 -4.17 10.00 0.48
C LEU A 132 -4.68 11.13 1.38
N ALA A 133 -3.80 11.63 2.26
CA ALA A 133 -4.06 12.85 3.01
C ALA A 133 -4.35 14.02 2.06
N ARG A 134 -5.10 15.03 2.51
CA ARG A 134 -5.51 16.17 1.67
C ARG A 134 -4.30 16.95 1.11
N SER A 135 -3.19 16.95 1.83
CA SER A 135 -1.91 17.52 1.38
C SER A 135 -1.28 16.79 0.19
N GLY A 136 -1.71 15.54 -0.09
CA GLY A 136 -1.03 14.64 -1.02
C GLY A 136 0.17 13.90 -0.43
N LEU A 137 0.55 14.16 0.83
CA LEU A 137 1.76 13.63 1.47
C LEU A 137 1.56 12.29 2.22
N GLY A 138 0.45 11.61 1.95
CA GLY A 138 0.06 10.38 2.66
C GLY A 138 0.91 9.14 2.34
N CYS A 139 1.89 9.21 1.42
CA CYS A 139 2.71 8.05 1.03
C CYS A 139 3.60 7.55 2.18
N ARG A 140 4.15 8.45 3.00
CA ARG A 140 4.94 8.08 4.19
C ARG A 140 4.10 7.29 5.21
N HIS A 141 2.85 7.72 5.42
CA HIS A 141 1.92 7.00 6.29
C HIS A 141 1.60 5.61 5.74
N TRP A 142 1.34 5.50 4.43
CA TRP A 142 1.10 4.21 3.79
C TRP A 142 2.29 3.25 3.94
N VAL A 143 3.51 3.70 3.62
CA VAL A 143 4.75 2.91 3.81
C VAL A 143 4.92 2.49 5.27
N ARG A 144 4.70 3.41 6.21
CA ARG A 144 4.76 3.13 7.66
C ARG A 144 3.81 1.98 8.03
N THR A 145 2.58 2.01 7.53
CA THR A 145 1.58 0.96 7.80
C THR A 145 2.01 -0.38 7.20
N ILE A 146 2.45 -0.41 5.94
CA ILE A 146 2.91 -1.67 5.31
C ILE A 146 4.09 -2.27 6.09
N ILE A 147 5.07 -1.47 6.49
CA ILE A 147 6.23 -1.98 7.24
C ILE A 147 5.81 -2.54 8.60
N ASN A 148 4.84 -1.92 9.28
CA ASN A 148 4.24 -2.49 10.50
C ASN A 148 3.54 -3.83 10.22
N ASP A 149 2.73 -3.90 9.16
CA ASP A 149 2.05 -5.15 8.80
C ASP A 149 3.04 -6.29 8.51
N LEU A 150 4.15 -5.99 7.81
CA LEU A 150 5.22 -6.95 7.52
C LEU A 150 5.97 -7.38 8.79
N HIS A 151 6.17 -6.47 9.73
CA HIS A 151 6.77 -6.78 11.02
C HIS A 151 5.87 -7.71 11.84
N GLU A 152 4.57 -7.39 11.95
CA GLU A 152 3.57 -8.19 12.65
C GLU A 152 3.40 -9.59 12.03
N ALA A 153 3.50 -9.71 10.70
CA ALA A 153 3.48 -11.00 10.00
C ALA A 153 4.78 -11.83 10.20
N GLY A 154 5.79 -11.26 10.87
CA GLY A 154 7.10 -11.91 11.07
C GLY A 154 7.92 -12.04 9.78
N TYR A 155 7.71 -11.13 8.83
CA TYR A 155 8.41 -11.10 7.53
C TYR A 155 9.75 -10.36 7.62
N ILE A 156 9.96 -9.56 8.67
CA ILE A 156 11.23 -8.90 8.97
C ILE A 156 11.98 -9.74 10.02
N SER A 157 13.26 -10.02 9.75
CA SER A 157 14.12 -10.78 10.66
C SER A 157 14.45 -9.96 11.91
N SER A 158 14.38 -10.59 13.09
CA SER A 158 14.91 -10.00 14.33
C SER A 158 16.42 -9.79 14.27
N SER A 159 17.13 -10.48 13.36
CA SER A 159 18.55 -10.29 13.08
C SER A 159 18.81 -9.16 12.08
N SER A 160 17.83 -8.30 11.78
CA SER A 160 18.01 -7.17 10.88
C SER A 160 18.98 -6.16 11.52
N PRO A 161 19.98 -5.65 10.77
CA PRO A 161 20.93 -4.66 11.31
C PRO A 161 20.27 -3.32 11.61
N LEU A 162 19.17 -3.02 10.92
CA LEU A 162 18.30 -1.88 11.18
C LEU A 162 17.01 -2.39 11.83
N SER A 163 16.56 -1.74 12.91
CA SER A 163 15.27 -2.09 13.51
C SER A 163 14.11 -1.55 12.66
N THR A 164 12.95 -2.18 12.76
CA THR A 164 11.72 -1.66 12.16
C THR A 164 11.47 -0.22 12.62
N GLU A 165 11.60 0.06 13.92
CA GLU A 165 11.37 1.38 14.51
C GLU A 165 12.30 2.45 13.92
N ASP A 166 13.57 2.13 13.65
CA ASP A 166 14.50 3.06 13.00
C ASP A 166 14.02 3.43 11.58
N ALA A 167 13.59 2.44 10.79
CA ALA A 167 13.04 2.67 9.46
C ALA A 167 11.76 3.53 9.51
N LEU A 168 10.88 3.31 10.49
CA LEU A 168 9.66 4.10 10.66
C LEU A 168 9.94 5.53 11.14
N ASN A 169 10.94 5.71 12.01
CA ASN A 169 11.35 7.03 12.47
C ASN A 169 12.00 7.85 11.36
N ALA A 170 12.76 7.22 10.48
CA ALA A 170 13.31 7.88 9.30
C ALA A 170 12.24 8.48 8.38
N LEU A 171 11.03 7.90 8.31
CA LEU A 171 9.92 8.45 7.53
C LEU A 171 9.39 9.79 8.06
N LYS A 172 9.85 10.27 9.22
CA LYS A 172 9.52 11.59 9.79
C LYS A 172 10.47 12.70 9.33
N TYR A 173 11.32 12.45 8.33
CA TYR A 173 12.31 13.41 7.86
C TYR A 173 12.23 13.65 6.34
N ASN A 174 12.34 14.90 5.93
CA ASN A 174 12.64 15.30 4.56
C ASN A 174 14.16 15.25 4.33
N TYR A 175 14.55 14.57 3.27
CA TYR A 175 15.92 14.42 2.83
C TYR A 175 16.15 15.29 1.60
N SER A 176 17.34 15.89 1.53
CA SER A 176 17.80 16.65 0.38
C SER A 176 19.30 16.40 0.20
N LYS A 177 19.76 16.31 -1.05
CA LYS A 177 21.16 16.00 -1.35
C LYS A 177 22.08 17.07 -0.74
N GLY A 178 23.10 16.62 0.00
CA GLY A 178 24.10 17.50 0.61
C GLY A 178 23.58 18.34 1.80
N LYS A 179 22.41 18.01 2.35
CA LYS A 179 21.82 18.70 3.50
C LYS A 179 21.52 17.73 4.63
N ASN A 180 21.47 18.25 5.85
CA ASN A 180 20.96 17.50 6.99
C ASN A 180 19.46 17.22 6.80
N PRO A 181 18.97 16.04 7.22
CA PRO A 181 17.54 15.76 7.21
C PRO A 181 16.76 16.74 8.08
N GLU A 182 15.63 17.20 7.59
CA GLU A 182 14.74 18.10 8.32
C GLU A 182 13.49 17.36 8.76
N ARG A 183 13.00 17.60 9.97
CA ARG A 183 11.79 16.92 10.45
C ARG A 183 10.57 17.38 9.65
N GLU A 184 9.79 16.42 9.18
CA GLU A 184 8.51 16.59 8.48
C GLU A 184 7.57 15.54 9.02
N ASP A 185 6.61 15.96 9.85
CA ASP A 185 5.67 15.03 10.47
C ASP A 185 4.83 14.32 9.38
N ILE A 186 4.50 13.06 9.65
CA ILE A 186 3.73 12.24 8.72
C ILE A 186 2.27 12.70 8.74
N ASP A 187 1.77 13.12 7.58
CA ASP A 187 0.36 13.44 7.39
C ASP A 187 -0.43 12.17 7.04
N PRO A 188 -1.29 11.66 7.95
CA PRO A 188 -1.98 10.40 7.74
C PRO A 188 -3.09 10.51 6.69
N GLY A 189 -3.09 9.59 5.74
CA GLY A 189 -4.27 9.28 4.93
C GLY A 189 -5.22 8.32 5.66
N THR A 190 -6.14 7.72 4.93
CA THR A 190 -7.16 6.82 5.50
C THR A 190 -7.27 5.55 4.66
N PHE A 191 -7.15 4.38 5.28
CA PHE A 191 -7.48 3.13 4.63
C PHE A 191 -9.00 2.95 4.60
N VAL A 192 -9.53 2.49 3.48
CA VAL A 192 -10.99 2.30 3.33
C VAL A 192 -11.51 1.24 4.31
N SER A 193 -10.67 0.26 4.68
CA SER A 193 -10.95 -0.74 5.72
C SER A 193 -11.29 -0.14 7.08
N ASP A 194 -10.72 1.01 7.40
CA ASP A 194 -10.77 1.60 8.75
C ASP A 194 -11.98 2.52 8.91
N ILE A 195 -12.74 2.78 7.83
CA ILE A 195 -13.95 3.59 7.87
C ILE A 195 -15.07 2.74 8.48
N PRO A 196 -15.64 3.14 9.64
CA PRO A 196 -16.71 2.37 10.28
C PRO A 196 -17.89 2.22 9.32
N LYS A 197 -18.27 0.98 9.01
CA LYS A 197 -19.50 0.71 8.25
C LYS A 197 -20.67 1.23 9.07
N LYS A 198 -21.35 2.29 8.61
CA LYS A 198 -22.58 2.78 9.24
C LYS A 198 -23.59 1.63 9.26
N VAL A 199 -23.80 1.04 10.44
CA VAL A 199 -24.86 0.06 10.65
C VAL A 199 -26.19 0.79 10.44
N LYS A 200 -26.90 0.46 9.35
CA LYS A 200 -28.29 0.88 9.18
C LYS A 200 -29.09 0.23 10.31
N LYS A 201 -29.33 0.96 11.41
CA LYS A 201 -30.37 0.59 12.38
C LYS A 201 -31.71 0.67 11.65
N ILE A 202 -32.21 -0.48 11.19
CA ILE A 202 -33.61 -0.63 10.81
C ILE A 202 -34.40 -0.47 12.10
N LYS A 203 -35.02 0.69 12.26
CA LYS A 203 -35.93 0.99 13.36
C LYS A 203 -37.21 0.17 13.08
N LYS A 204 -37.30 -1.05 13.61
CA LYS A 204 -38.59 -1.76 13.72
C LYS A 204 -39.42 -0.97 14.73
N THR A 205 -40.39 -0.22 14.22
CA THR A 205 -41.49 0.31 15.02
C THR A 205 -42.47 -0.81 15.27
N ASP A 206 -42.29 -1.55 16.36
CA ASP A 206 -43.35 -2.39 16.91
C ASP A 206 -44.41 -1.46 17.50
N THR A 207 -45.60 -1.49 16.89
CA THR A 207 -46.79 -0.81 17.39
C THR A 207 -47.60 -1.85 18.14
N THR A 208 -47.31 -2.03 19.43
CA THR A 208 -48.15 -2.81 20.34
C THR A 208 -49.28 -1.92 20.84
N GLY A 209 -50.43 -2.01 20.17
CA GLY A 209 -51.73 -1.52 20.62
C GLY A 209 -52.48 -2.62 21.36
N THR A 210 -53.02 -2.24 22.50
CA THR A 210 -53.55 -2.99 23.63
C THR A 210 -54.91 -3.66 23.40
N GLY A 211 -55.08 -4.88 23.92
CA GLY A 211 -56.24 -5.31 24.71
C GLY A 211 -57.50 -5.84 24.01
N SER A 212 -57.89 -7.09 24.31
CA SER A 212 -58.96 -7.40 25.29
C SER A 212 -59.31 -8.89 25.31
N GLU A 213 -59.49 -9.38 26.53
CA GLU A 213 -59.50 -10.78 26.97
C GLU A 213 -60.79 -11.57 26.68
N SER A 214 -60.61 -12.88 26.61
CA SER A 214 -61.59 -13.91 26.34
C SER A 214 -62.18 -14.51 27.62
N HIS A 215 -63.51 -14.64 27.65
CA HIS A 215 -64.28 -15.51 28.54
C HIS A 215 -64.03 -16.99 28.22
N ARG A 216 -63.69 -17.83 29.22
CA ARG A 216 -64.44 -19.09 29.51
C ARG A 216 -64.02 -19.76 30.82
N SER A 217 -65.04 -20.44 31.36
CA SER A 217 -65.25 -21.02 32.68
C SER A 217 -64.65 -22.43 32.89
N THR A 218 -64.85 -22.92 34.13
CA THR A 218 -64.75 -24.28 34.72
C THR A 218 -63.42 -24.61 35.39
N GLY A 219 -63.33 -25.11 36.63
CA GLY A 219 -64.34 -25.40 37.65
C GLY A 219 -63.69 -26.12 38.87
N SER A 220 -64.40 -26.09 40.01
CA SER A 220 -64.47 -27.04 41.14
C SER A 220 -63.22 -27.82 41.63
N GLY A 221 -62.93 -27.67 42.93
CA GLY A 221 -62.22 -28.67 43.77
C GLY A 221 -61.48 -28.02 44.95
N SER A 222 -62.13 -27.75 46.08
CA SER A 222 -62.29 -28.59 47.29
C SER A 222 -61.02 -28.81 48.14
N GLU A 223 -61.08 -28.20 49.33
CA GLU A 223 -60.69 -28.69 50.66
C GLU A 223 -59.23 -28.99 51.08
N GLY A 224 -58.93 -28.48 52.28
CA GLY A 224 -58.00 -29.05 53.28
C GLY A 224 -56.53 -28.70 53.05
N GLY A 225 -55.74 -28.18 53.98
CA GLY A 225 -55.89 -28.01 55.41
C GLY A 225 -54.47 -27.88 55.99
N ARG A 226 -54.31 -26.93 56.93
CA ARG A 226 -53.33 -26.86 58.03
C ARG A 226 -51.83 -27.20 57.79
N ARG A 227 -51.00 -26.21 58.21
CA ARG A 227 -49.82 -26.29 59.11
C ARG A 227 -48.69 -27.22 58.62
N ARG A 228 -47.43 -26.78 58.52
CA ARG A 228 -46.62 -25.97 59.44
C ARG A 228 -45.33 -25.62 58.72
#